data_AF-A0A7Y0W1X8-F1
#
_entry.id   AF-A0A7Y0W1X8-F1
#
_cell.length_a   1.000
_cell.length_b   1.000
_cell.length_c   1.000
_cell.angle_alpha   90.00
_cell.angle_beta   90.00
_cell.angle_gamma   90.00
#
_symmetry.space_group_name_H-M   'P 1'
#
loop_
_entity.id
_entity.type
_entity.pdbx_description
1 polymer ?
#
loop_
_entity_poly.entity_id
_entity_poly.type
_entity_poly.pdbx_seq_one_letter_code
_entity_poly.pdbx_strand_id
1 'polypeptide(L)'
;MKTPTPGNDHSTNAFKVRTELSTEDALVNASEILASASVMANEQAFGSTGSRRFQIFGLAQLIENAQLLVDDALEKLSPIAADH
;
A
#
# COMPACT_ATOMS: atom_id res chain seq x y z
N MET A 1 -45.91 -17.27 6.76
CA MET A 1 -45.13 -16.60 5.69
C MET A 1 -44.23 -15.56 6.35
N LYS A 2 -42.91 -15.70 6.23
CA LYS A 2 -41.95 -14.66 6.65
C LYS A 2 -40.94 -14.52 5.52
N THR A 3 -41.11 -13.47 4.73
CA THR A 3 -40.19 -13.11 3.64
C THR A 3 -38.82 -12.74 4.23
N PRO A 4 -37.71 -13.23 3.67
CA PRO A 4 -36.39 -12.73 4.04
C PRO A 4 -36.22 -11.33 3.45
N THR A 5 -35.99 -10.35 4.30
CA THR A 5 -35.57 -9.01 3.89
C THR A 5 -34.24 -9.11 3.15
N PRO A 6 -34.06 -8.51 1.97
CA PRO A 6 -32.76 -8.49 1.31
C PRO A 6 -31.83 -7.60 2.13
N GLY A 7 -30.83 -8.22 2.77
CA GLY A 7 -29.77 -7.51 3.47
C GLY A 7 -29.03 -6.62 2.47
N ASN A 8 -29.03 -5.33 2.73
CA ASN A 8 -28.43 -4.31 1.89
C ASN A 8 -26.89 -4.27 2.08
N ASP A 9 -26.24 -5.43 2.06
CA ASP A 9 -24.77 -5.54 2.14
C ASP A 9 -24.20 -5.33 0.74
N HIS A 10 -24.28 -4.10 0.24
CA HIS A 10 -23.58 -3.67 -0.97
C HIS A 10 -22.25 -3.00 -0.59
N SER A 11 -21.49 -3.64 0.29
CA SER A 11 -20.08 -3.30 0.45
C SER A 11 -19.33 -3.99 -0.68
N THR A 12 -19.34 -3.36 -1.86
CA THR A 12 -18.55 -3.77 -3.03
C THR A 12 -17.07 -3.54 -2.78
N ASN A 13 -16.51 -4.19 -1.76
CA ASN A 13 -15.07 -4.24 -1.52
C ASN A 13 -14.55 -5.49 -2.21
N ALA A 14 -14.07 -5.32 -3.45
CA ALA A 14 -13.34 -6.38 -4.15
C ALA A 14 -12.05 -6.80 -3.39
N PHE A 15 -11.55 -5.92 -2.53
CA PHE A 15 -10.39 -6.17 -1.68
C PHE A 15 -10.76 -5.98 -0.21
N LYS A 16 -10.53 -7.02 0.60
CA LYS A 16 -10.65 -6.96 2.05
C LYS A 16 -9.41 -7.61 2.66
N VAL A 17 -8.83 -6.96 3.66
CA VAL A 17 -7.77 -7.55 4.47
C VAL A 17 -8.37 -8.71 5.26
N ARG A 18 -7.72 -9.89 5.20
CA ARG A 18 -8.16 -11.07 5.95
C ARG A 18 -8.13 -10.77 7.44
N THR A 19 -9.16 -11.17 8.17
CA THR A 19 -9.28 -10.93 9.61
C THR A 19 -8.18 -11.60 10.43
N GLU A 20 -7.56 -12.65 9.88
CA GLU A 20 -6.47 -13.38 10.50
C GLU A 20 -5.08 -12.87 10.10
N LEU A 21 -5.00 -11.88 9.20
CA LEU A 21 -3.71 -11.33 8.78
C LEU A 21 -3.10 -10.52 9.93
N SER A 22 -1.87 -10.83 10.29
CA SER A 22 -1.17 -10.05 11.30
C SER A 22 -0.89 -8.62 10.79
N THR A 23 -0.72 -7.67 11.70
CA THR A 23 -0.34 -6.29 11.33
C THR A 23 1.00 -6.27 10.60
N GLU A 24 1.94 -7.12 11.01
CA GLU A 24 3.25 -7.27 10.35
C GLU A 24 3.07 -7.79 8.92
N ASP A 25 2.33 -8.87 8.72
CA ASP A 25 2.06 -9.40 7.37
C ASP A 25 1.36 -8.36 6.49
N ALA A 26 0.39 -7.61 7.04
CA ALA A 26 -0.30 -6.56 6.32
C ALA A 26 0.65 -5.44 5.87
N LEU A 27 1.59 -5.04 6.73
CA LEU A 27 2.58 -4.01 6.43
C LEU A 27 3.66 -4.51 5.47
N VAL A 28 4.09 -5.78 5.57
CA VAL A 28 5.01 -6.39 4.59
C VAL A 28 4.37 -6.40 3.20
N ASN A 29 3.12 -6.84 3.08
CA ASN A 29 2.40 -6.80 1.80
C ASN A 29 2.25 -5.36 1.27
N ALA A 30 1.97 -4.40 2.16
CA ALA A 30 1.89 -2.99 1.78
C ALA A 30 3.24 -2.46 1.26
N SER A 31 4.35 -2.81 1.92
CA SER A 31 5.72 -2.48 1.54
C SER A 31 6.05 -3.05 0.15
N GLU A 32 5.71 -4.31 -0.13
CA GLU A 32 5.91 -4.92 -1.44
C GLU A 32 5.10 -4.22 -2.55
N ILE A 33 3.84 -3.87 -2.28
CA ILE A 33 2.97 -3.15 -3.22
C ILE A 33 3.53 -1.76 -3.52
N LEU A 34 3.96 -1.02 -2.49
CA LEU A 34 4.51 0.32 -2.62
C LEU A 34 5.85 0.31 -3.37
N ALA A 35 6.72 -0.67 -3.11
CA ALA A 35 7.95 -0.87 -3.87
C ALA A 35 7.66 -1.10 -5.37
N SER A 36 6.69 -1.97 -5.68
CA SER A 36 6.24 -2.21 -7.06
C SER A 36 5.69 -0.93 -7.71
N ALA A 37 4.86 -0.18 -6.98
CA ALA A 37 4.28 1.07 -7.45
C ALA A 37 5.34 2.15 -7.73
N SER A 38 6.38 2.24 -6.89
CA SER A 38 7.49 3.18 -7.09
C SER A 38 8.26 2.87 -8.38
N VAL A 39 8.57 1.60 -8.64
CA VAL A 39 9.21 1.16 -9.89
C VAL A 39 8.36 1.57 -11.11
N MET A 40 7.06 1.25 -11.09
CA MET A 40 6.16 1.60 -12.19
C MET A 40 6.04 3.12 -12.41
N ALA A 41 5.95 3.90 -11.33
CA ALA A 41 5.88 5.36 -11.43
C ALA A 41 7.18 5.95 -12.01
N ASN A 42 8.34 5.46 -11.58
CA ASN A 42 9.63 5.87 -12.10
C ASN A 42 9.78 5.52 -13.58
N GLU A 43 9.48 4.28 -13.99
CA GLU A 43 9.48 3.87 -15.41
C GLU A 43 8.58 4.77 -16.26
N GLN A 44 7.39 5.09 -15.77
CA GLN A 44 6.45 5.97 -16.47
C GLN A 44 6.95 7.41 -16.54
N ALA A 45 7.63 7.92 -15.50
CA ALA A 45 8.22 9.25 -15.50
C ALA A 45 9.32 9.37 -16.57
N PHE A 46 10.19 8.37 -16.66
CA PHE A 46 11.24 8.30 -17.69
C PHE A 46 10.66 8.24 -19.10
N GLY A 47 9.56 7.49 -19.30
CA GLY A 47 8.85 7.41 -20.58
C GLY A 47 8.03 8.66 -20.95
N SER A 48 7.74 9.55 -20.00
CA SER A 48 6.96 10.76 -20.21
C SER A 48 7.85 11.97 -20.56
N THR A 49 7.26 13.03 -21.12
CA THR A 49 7.92 14.31 -21.42
C THR A 49 7.11 15.49 -20.89
N GLY A 50 7.72 16.69 -20.92
CA GLY A 50 7.07 17.94 -20.51
C GLY A 50 6.60 17.94 -19.05
N SER A 51 5.51 18.66 -18.78
CA SER A 51 4.92 18.80 -17.43
C SER A 51 4.49 17.48 -16.81
N ARG A 52 4.05 16.51 -17.63
CA ARG A 52 3.60 15.19 -17.17
C ARG A 52 4.72 14.40 -16.47
N ARG A 53 5.98 14.51 -16.95
CA ARG A 53 7.12 13.86 -16.30
C ARG A 53 7.27 14.32 -14.84
N PHE A 54 7.18 15.62 -14.60
CA PHE A 54 7.30 16.17 -13.25
C PHE A 54 6.13 15.78 -12.34
N GLN A 55 4.92 15.69 -12.90
CA GLN A 55 3.76 15.19 -12.14
C GLN A 55 3.95 13.73 -11.71
N ILE A 56 4.49 12.89 -12.60
CA ILE A 56 4.74 11.48 -12.29
C ILE A 56 5.89 11.34 -11.28
N PHE A 57 6.95 12.15 -11.37
CA PHE A 57 7.97 12.18 -10.31
C PHE A 57 7.40 12.63 -8.96
N GLY A 58 6.49 13.61 -8.96
CA GLY A 58 5.76 13.98 -7.75
C GLY A 58 4.97 12.82 -7.16
N LEU A 59 4.33 11.99 -8.00
CA LEU A 59 3.65 10.78 -7.58
C LEU A 59 4.62 9.73 -7.03
N ALA A 60 5.75 9.48 -7.72
CA ALA A 60 6.78 8.56 -7.26
C ALA A 60 7.31 8.96 -5.88
N GLN A 61 7.55 10.25 -5.65
CA GLN A 61 7.97 10.76 -4.33
C GLN A 61 6.92 10.52 -3.24
N LEU A 62 5.62 10.68 -3.54
CA LEU A 62 4.57 10.38 -2.57
C LEU A 62 4.50 8.89 -2.22
N ILE A 63 4.71 8.02 -3.20
CA ILE A 63 4.78 6.56 -3.00
C ILE A 63 5.99 6.21 -2.12
N GLU A 64 7.17 6.76 -2.42
CA GLU A 64 8.37 6.56 -1.61
C GLU A 64 8.21 7.08 -0.17
N ASN A 65 7.53 8.20 0.03
CA ASN A 65 7.24 8.69 1.38
C ASN A 65 6.30 7.73 2.14
N ALA A 66 5.30 7.17 1.47
CA ALA A 66 4.42 6.17 2.07
C ALA A 66 5.18 4.88 2.42
N GLN A 67 6.09 4.45 1.55
CA GLN A 67 6.99 3.31 1.77
C GLN A 67 7.81 3.51 3.06
N LEU A 68 8.45 4.68 3.23
CA LEU A 68 9.24 4.99 4.42
C LEU A 68 8.42 4.91 5.72
N LEU A 69 7.15 5.33 5.70
CA LEU A 69 6.26 5.24 6.86
C LEU A 69 5.88 3.78 7.19
N VAL A 70 5.71 2.94 6.17
CA VAL A 70 5.43 1.51 6.34
C VAL A 70 6.66 0.78 6.88
N ASP A 71 7.84 1.07 6.34
CA ASP A 71 9.09 0.46 6.80
C ASP A 71 9.41 0.86 8.25
N ASP A 72 9.22 2.13 8.64
CA ASP A 72 9.32 2.57 10.05
C ASP A 72 8.30 1.86 10.97
N ALA A 73 7.09 1.60 10.48
CA ALA A 73 6.10 0.83 11.23
C ALA A 73 6.52 -0.64 11.41
N LEU A 74 7.12 -1.25 10.39
CA LEU A 74 7.66 -2.61 10.45
C LEU A 74 8.83 -2.70 11.43
N GLU A 75 9.76 -1.75 11.39
CA GLU A 75 10.89 -1.68 12.33
C GLU A 75 10.43 -1.59 13.79
N LYS A 76 9.32 -0.90 14.05
CA LYS A 76 8.73 -0.80 15.41
C LYS A 76 8.07 -2.10 15.88
N LEU A 77 7.58 -2.94 14.96
CA LEU A 77 6.96 -4.23 15.29
C LEU A 77 8.00 -5.32 15.52
N SER A 78 9.10 -5.28 14.78
CA SER A 78 10.23 -6.19 14.91
C SER A 78 11.48 -5.35 15.16
N PRO A 79 11.64 -4.78 16.38
CA PRO A 79 12.86 -4.07 16.70
C PRO A 79 13.99 -5.09 16.60
N ILE A 80 14.91 -4.88 15.65
CA ILE A 80 16.20 -5.57 15.66
C ILE A 80 16.71 -5.40 17.07
N ALA A 81 16.80 -6.52 17.81
CA ALA A 81 17.42 -6.51 19.13
C ALA A 81 18.75 -5.79 18.95
N ALA A 82 18.86 -4.60 19.54
CA ALA A 82 20.10 -3.86 19.59
C ALA A 82 21.04 -4.69 20.47
N ASP A 83 21.66 -5.70 19.86
CA ASP A 83 22.71 -6.51 20.46
C ASP A 83 23.91 -5.58 20.60
N HIS A 84 24.17 -5.20 21.85
CA HIS A 84 25.37 -4.51 22.32
C HIS A 84 26.49 -5.51 22.55
#